data_AF-A0A8C5WE46-F1
#
_entry.id   AF-A0A8C5WE46-F1
#
_cell.length_a   1.000
_cell.length_b   1.000
_cell.length_c   1.000
_cell.angle_alpha   90.00
_cell.angle_beta   90.00
_cell.angle_gamma   90.00
#
_symmetry.space_group_name_H-M   'P 1'
#
loop_
_entity.id
_entity.type
_entity.pdbx_description
1 polymer ?
#
loop_
_entity_poly.entity_id
_entity_poly.type
_entity_poly.pdbx_seq_one_letter_code
_entity_poly.pdbx_strand_id
1 'polypeptide(L)'
;MECSYHYKQQRQNKVILTVEDVMGHTGTIVLRGTCVAWFDQIRLKKNHIWEFRHLFAHRNSVSGDVELHTTPWSSYECLFDDDIRAIGFKNKYYQCIVLNAKQMDLSCLLQEKYCELKTDNNHVYEQCFPCLPFNQVKMFYRPALMTIKYKESTVRVHVPSDVLEKLFLNIPPSILNKLVLFTGNVTYGMVIADLCHSILADTGESYILKIRSHFVLDENSMQQEHDFYLLNIHLSL
;
A
#
# COMPACT_ATOMS: atom_id res chain seq x y z
N MET A 1 -13.19 -17.12 -10.12
CA MET A 1 -13.99 -18.27 -9.63
C MET A 1 -14.43 -19.08 -10.84
N GLU A 2 -14.22 -20.40 -10.85
CA GLU A 2 -14.74 -21.31 -11.88
C GLU A 2 -16.15 -21.76 -11.50
N CYS A 3 -17.12 -21.56 -12.39
CA CYS A 3 -18.52 -21.93 -12.19
C CYS A 3 -19.08 -22.57 -13.47
N SER A 4 -20.19 -23.29 -13.40
CA SER A 4 -20.86 -23.84 -14.59
C SER A 4 -22.28 -23.29 -14.75
N TYR A 5 -22.80 -23.28 -15.98
CA TYR A 5 -24.20 -22.96 -16.29
C TYR A 5 -24.71 -23.87 -17.42
N HIS A 6 -26.03 -24.02 -17.52
CA HIS A 6 -26.64 -24.87 -18.55
C HIS A 6 -27.14 -24.03 -19.72
N TYR A 7 -26.73 -24.38 -20.93
CA TYR A 7 -27.25 -23.81 -22.18
C TYR A 7 -27.60 -24.95 -23.14
N LYS A 8 -28.85 -24.98 -23.63
CA LYS A 8 -29.37 -26.05 -24.50
C LYS A 8 -29.08 -27.48 -23.98
N GLN A 9 -29.32 -27.73 -22.69
CA GLN A 9 -29.06 -29.01 -22.00
C GLN A 9 -27.59 -29.46 -21.92
N GLN A 10 -26.63 -28.59 -22.27
CA GLN A 10 -25.20 -28.86 -22.10
C GLN A 10 -24.61 -28.00 -20.98
N ARG A 11 -23.75 -28.62 -20.15
CA ARG A 11 -23.01 -27.94 -19.08
C ARG A 11 -21.85 -27.14 -19.69
N GLN A 12 -21.90 -25.83 -19.54
CA GLN A 12 -20.90 -24.88 -20.04
C GLN A 12 -20.11 -24.31 -18.87
N ASN A 13 -18.78 -24.26 -19.00
CA ASN A 13 -17.92 -23.62 -18.01
C ASN A 13 -17.96 -22.10 -18.19
N LYS A 14 -17.95 -21.37 -17.09
CA LYS A 14 -17.75 -19.92 -17.04
C LYS A 14 -16.72 -19.58 -15.98
N VAL A 15 -15.94 -18.54 -16.24
CA VAL A 15 -15.02 -17.96 -15.26
C VAL A 15 -15.45 -16.53 -14.99
N ILE A 16 -15.49 -16.17 -13.72
CA ILE A 16 -15.81 -14.82 -13.28
C ILE A 16 -14.52 -14.16 -12.79
N LEU A 17 -14.21 -13.01 -13.39
CA LEU A 17 -13.11 -12.12 -13.04
C LEU A 17 -13.69 -10.85 -12.39
N THR A 18 -13.08 -10.45 -11.28
CA THR A 18 -13.25 -9.10 -10.74
C THR A 18 -12.19 -8.22 -11.38
N VAL A 19 -12.60 -7.09 -11.95
CA VAL A 19 -11.71 -6.12 -12.59
C VAL A 19 -11.91 -4.75 -11.98
N GLU A 20 -10.90 -3.90 -12.09
CA GLU A 20 -10.94 -2.53 -11.64
C GLU A 20 -10.61 -1.61 -12.83
N ASP A 21 -11.36 -0.53 -12.99
CA ASP A 21 -11.08 0.48 -14.02
C ASP A 21 -10.11 1.58 -13.54
N VAL A 22 -9.74 2.49 -14.45
CA VAL A 22 -8.87 3.64 -14.15
C VAL A 22 -9.43 4.59 -13.09
N MET A 23 -10.75 4.57 -12.86
CA MET A 23 -11.43 5.39 -11.85
C MET A 23 -11.58 4.66 -10.50
N GLY A 24 -11.20 3.37 -10.42
CA GLY A 24 -11.33 2.56 -9.22
C GLY A 24 -12.67 1.89 -9.01
N HIS A 25 -13.51 1.89 -10.04
CA HIS A 25 -14.74 1.11 -9.98
C HIS A 25 -14.42 -0.35 -10.18
N THR A 26 -14.94 -1.18 -9.27
CA THR A 26 -14.88 -2.63 -9.41
C THR A 26 -16.03 -3.10 -10.30
N GLY A 27 -15.70 -3.86 -11.34
CA GLY A 27 -16.64 -4.48 -12.25
C GLY A 27 -16.43 -5.99 -12.35
N THR A 28 -17.38 -6.67 -13.01
CA THR A 28 -17.32 -8.12 -13.21
C THR A 28 -17.23 -8.46 -14.69
N ILE A 29 -16.23 -9.27 -15.08
CA ILE A 29 -16.14 -9.87 -16.41
C ILE A 29 -16.43 -11.37 -16.30
N VAL A 30 -17.34 -11.86 -17.14
CA VAL A 30 -17.72 -13.27 -17.22
C VAL A 30 -17.21 -13.85 -18.53
N LEU A 31 -16.17 -14.68 -18.44
CA LEU A 31 -15.63 -15.45 -19.55
C LEU A 31 -16.51 -16.66 -19.84
N ARG A 32 -16.88 -16.86 -21.10
CA ARG A 32 -17.74 -17.95 -21.57
C ARG A 32 -17.15 -18.61 -22.82
N GLY A 33 -17.45 -19.90 -23.02
CA GLY A 33 -17.02 -20.64 -24.20
C GLY A 33 -15.50 -20.73 -24.31
N THR A 34 -14.96 -20.48 -25.51
CA THR A 34 -13.51 -20.52 -25.78
C THR A 34 -12.72 -19.48 -24.99
N CYS A 35 -13.34 -18.36 -24.60
CA CYS A 35 -12.71 -17.31 -23.80
C CYS A 35 -12.36 -17.74 -22.38
N VAL A 36 -12.88 -18.89 -21.90
CA VAL A 36 -12.50 -19.44 -20.58
C VAL A 36 -11.00 -19.75 -20.53
N ALA A 37 -10.38 -20.11 -21.67
CA ALA A 37 -8.94 -20.35 -21.75
C ALA A 37 -8.08 -19.10 -21.47
N TRP A 38 -8.66 -17.90 -21.52
CA TRP A 38 -7.95 -16.66 -21.16
C TRP A 38 -7.55 -16.65 -19.69
N PHE A 39 -8.33 -17.33 -18.84
CA PHE A 39 -8.11 -17.37 -17.39
C PHE A 39 -6.72 -17.88 -17.03
N ASP A 40 -6.23 -18.92 -17.73
CA ASP A 40 -4.90 -19.47 -17.45
C ASP A 40 -3.79 -18.47 -17.72
N GLN A 41 -3.87 -17.71 -18.83
CA GLN A 41 -2.89 -16.69 -19.15
C GLN A 41 -2.95 -15.50 -18.19
N ILE A 42 -4.15 -15.06 -17.84
CA ILE A 42 -4.37 -13.97 -16.88
C ILE A 42 -3.84 -14.36 -15.50
N ARG A 43 -4.05 -15.62 -15.08
CA ARG A 43 -3.53 -16.15 -13.83
C ARG A 43 -2.01 -16.23 -13.81
N LEU A 44 -1.38 -16.63 -14.91
CA LEU A 44 0.08 -16.71 -15.03
C LEU A 44 0.75 -15.33 -14.96
N LYS A 45 0.16 -14.30 -15.58
CA LYS A 45 0.66 -12.92 -15.51
C LYS A 45 -0.13 -12.10 -14.50
N LYS A 46 -0.16 -12.57 -13.26
CA LYS A 46 -0.73 -11.81 -12.14
C LYS A 46 -0.05 -10.43 -12.05
N ASN A 47 -0.79 -9.40 -11.66
CA ASN A 47 -0.34 -8.01 -11.54
C ASN A 47 0.01 -7.28 -12.86
N HIS A 48 -0.29 -7.86 -14.02
CA HIS A 48 -0.21 -7.15 -15.29
C HIS A 48 -1.53 -6.45 -15.62
N ILE A 49 -1.46 -5.42 -16.45
CA ILE A 49 -2.63 -4.67 -16.90
C ILE A 49 -3.11 -5.29 -18.21
N TRP A 50 -4.42 -5.51 -18.29
CA TRP A 50 -5.07 -6.18 -19.41
C TRP A 50 -6.11 -5.26 -20.04
N GLU A 51 -6.11 -5.18 -21.36
CA GLU A 51 -7.21 -4.59 -22.09
C GLU A 51 -8.16 -5.69 -22.55
N PHE A 52 -9.46 -5.47 -22.36
CA PHE A 52 -10.52 -6.31 -22.89
C PHE A 52 -11.36 -5.49 -23.87
N ARG A 53 -11.62 -6.04 -25.06
CA ARG A 53 -12.39 -5.36 -26.12
C ARG A 53 -13.60 -6.19 -26.54
N HIS A 54 -14.59 -5.50 -27.10
CA HIS A 54 -15.82 -6.08 -27.65
C HIS A 54 -16.58 -6.97 -26.64
N LEU A 55 -16.66 -6.49 -25.39
CA LEU A 55 -17.46 -7.11 -24.33
C LEU A 55 -18.93 -6.69 -24.46
N PHE A 56 -19.83 -7.59 -24.08
CA PHE A 56 -21.26 -7.32 -24.00
C PHE A 56 -21.63 -6.90 -22.58
N ALA A 57 -22.14 -5.67 -22.42
CA ALA A 57 -22.65 -5.20 -21.13
C ALA A 57 -24.06 -5.74 -20.88
N HIS A 58 -24.24 -6.46 -19.78
CA HIS A 58 -25.49 -7.02 -19.34
C HIS A 58 -25.81 -6.48 -17.95
N ARG A 59 -27.01 -5.94 -17.77
CA ARG A 59 -27.47 -5.54 -16.44
C ARG A 59 -28.15 -6.73 -15.76
N ASN A 60 -27.66 -7.12 -14.60
CA ASN A 60 -28.28 -8.14 -13.78
C ASN A 60 -29.66 -7.65 -13.32
N SER A 61 -30.72 -8.38 -13.64
CA SER A 61 -32.09 -7.99 -13.31
C SER A 61 -32.41 -8.09 -11.81
N VAL A 62 -31.58 -8.80 -11.03
CA VAL A 62 -31.76 -9.02 -9.59
C VAL A 62 -30.90 -8.05 -8.78
N SER A 63 -29.60 -7.98 -9.05
CA SER A 63 -28.71 -7.08 -8.28
C SER A 63 -28.65 -5.66 -8.84
N GLY A 64 -29.03 -5.46 -10.09
CA GLY A 64 -28.90 -4.17 -10.79
C GLY A 64 -27.50 -3.88 -11.30
N ASP A 65 -26.50 -4.71 -10.98
CA ASP A 65 -25.11 -4.51 -11.38
C ASP A 65 -24.90 -4.72 -12.88
N VAL A 66 -23.91 -4.02 -13.44
CA VAL A 66 -23.49 -4.24 -14.83
C VAL A 66 -22.39 -5.31 -14.85
N GLU A 67 -22.71 -6.44 -15.47
CA GLU A 67 -21.78 -7.52 -15.78
C GLU A 67 -21.32 -7.41 -17.23
N LEU A 68 -20.04 -7.62 -17.48
CA LEU A 68 -19.48 -7.66 -18.82
C LEU A 68 -19.28 -9.11 -19.25
N HIS A 69 -19.78 -9.50 -20.41
CA HIS A 69 -19.68 -10.86 -20.93
C HIS A 69 -18.80 -10.93 -22.18
N THR A 70 -18.00 -11.99 -22.29
CA THR A 70 -17.30 -12.28 -23.53
C THR A 70 -18.26 -12.77 -24.61
N THR A 71 -17.99 -12.33 -25.84
CA THR A 71 -18.66 -12.72 -27.08
C THR A 71 -17.64 -13.37 -28.01
N PRO A 72 -18.07 -14.01 -29.13
CA PRO A 72 -17.14 -14.55 -30.12
C PRO A 72 -16.18 -13.52 -30.74
N TRP A 73 -16.49 -12.22 -30.64
CA TRP A 73 -15.62 -11.14 -31.13
C TRP A 73 -14.79 -10.48 -30.02
N SER A 74 -14.95 -10.93 -28.78
CA SER A 74 -14.15 -10.39 -27.69
C SER A 74 -12.68 -10.72 -27.87
N SER A 75 -11.84 -9.76 -27.53
CA SER A 75 -10.39 -9.92 -27.52
C SER A 75 -9.83 -9.42 -26.19
N TYR A 76 -8.62 -9.89 -25.87
CA TYR A 76 -7.87 -9.46 -24.70
C TYR A 76 -6.40 -9.36 -25.06
N GLU A 77 -5.70 -8.39 -24.48
CA GLU A 77 -4.26 -8.25 -24.62
C GLU A 77 -3.63 -7.82 -23.30
N CYS A 78 -2.45 -8.37 -23.01
CA CYS A 78 -1.61 -7.91 -21.91
C CYS A 78 -0.90 -6.66 -22.39
N LEU A 79 -1.09 -5.54 -21.70
CA LEU A 79 -0.42 -4.29 -22.03
C LEU A 79 1.02 -4.32 -21.52
N PHE A 80 1.93 -3.76 -22.32
CA PHE A 80 3.29 -3.51 -21.88
C PHE A 80 3.32 -2.31 -20.91
N ASP A 81 4.38 -2.23 -20.11
CA ASP A 81 4.51 -1.20 -19.09
C ASP A 81 4.66 0.21 -19.65
N ASP A 82 5.11 0.34 -20.89
CA ASP A 82 5.30 1.58 -21.65
C ASP A 82 4.07 1.95 -22.52
N ASP A 83 3.03 1.12 -22.55
CA ASP A 83 1.79 1.43 -23.25
C ASP A 83 1.06 2.60 -22.56
N ILE A 84 0.65 3.61 -23.32
CA ILE A 84 -0.03 4.81 -22.79
C ILE A 84 -1.26 4.49 -21.94
N ARG A 85 -1.96 3.38 -22.23
CA ARG A 85 -3.13 2.92 -21.47
C ARG A 85 -2.72 2.33 -20.13
N ALA A 86 -1.66 1.51 -20.13
CA ALA A 86 -1.08 0.96 -18.91
C ALA A 86 -0.47 2.07 -18.03
N ILE A 87 0.23 3.02 -18.64
CA ILE A 87 0.73 4.22 -17.98
C ILE A 87 -0.43 5.01 -17.37
N GLY A 88 -1.53 5.23 -18.11
CA GLY A 88 -2.71 5.92 -17.59
C GLY A 88 -3.33 5.24 -16.35
N PHE A 89 -3.46 3.91 -16.38
CA PHE A 89 -3.94 3.13 -15.24
C PHE A 89 -2.95 3.15 -14.06
N LYS A 90 -1.64 3.00 -14.31
CA LYS A 90 -0.60 3.12 -13.28
C LYS A 90 -0.52 4.53 -12.72
N ASN A 91 -0.77 5.55 -13.54
CA ASN A 91 -0.76 6.96 -13.14
C ASN A 91 -1.83 7.27 -12.11
N LYS A 92 -2.90 6.48 -11.96
CA LYS A 92 -3.78 6.54 -10.80
C LYS A 92 -3.02 6.26 -9.50
N TYR A 93 -2.23 5.19 -9.49
CA TYR A 93 -1.40 4.80 -8.34
C TYR A 93 -0.23 5.76 -8.16
N TYR A 94 0.41 6.22 -9.25
CA TYR A 94 1.44 7.24 -9.18
C TYR A 94 0.90 8.63 -8.81
N GLN A 95 -0.31 9.05 -9.20
CA GLN A 95 -0.94 10.28 -8.72
C GLN A 95 -1.40 10.12 -7.28
N CYS A 96 -1.84 8.93 -6.84
CA CYS A 96 -1.94 8.63 -5.41
C CYS A 96 -0.58 8.77 -4.72
N ILE A 97 0.53 8.39 -5.36
CA ILE A 97 1.87 8.56 -4.79
C ILE A 97 2.36 10.02 -4.90
N VAL A 98 2.01 10.78 -5.94
CA VAL A 98 2.55 12.12 -6.27
C VAL A 98 1.68 13.25 -5.71
N LEU A 99 0.35 13.09 -5.65
CA LEU A 99 -0.51 13.97 -4.85
C LEU A 99 -0.28 13.78 -3.35
N ASN A 100 0.17 12.59 -2.92
CA ASN A 100 0.64 12.35 -1.55
C ASN A 100 2.14 12.57 -1.35
N ALA A 101 2.95 12.63 -2.42
CA ALA A 101 4.34 13.07 -2.37
C ALA A 101 4.37 14.56 -2.66
N LYS A 102 3.91 15.33 -1.68
CA LYS A 102 4.45 16.68 -1.50
C LYS A 102 5.95 16.54 -1.28
N GLN A 103 6.74 17.38 -1.92
CA GLN A 103 8.08 17.67 -1.42
C GLN A 103 7.89 18.32 -0.05
N MET A 104 7.90 17.48 0.98
CA MET A 104 7.75 17.83 2.38
C MET A 104 9.13 17.79 2.99
N ASP A 105 9.47 18.86 3.71
CA ASP A 105 10.63 18.87 4.60
C ASP A 105 10.56 17.64 5.54
N LEU A 106 11.71 17.09 5.93
CA LEU A 106 11.81 15.99 6.89
C LEU A 106 11.00 16.30 8.16
N SER A 107 10.97 17.58 8.55
CA SER A 107 10.13 18.07 9.65
C SER A 107 8.64 17.77 9.44
N CYS A 108 8.11 17.96 8.23
CA CYS A 108 6.72 17.71 7.88
C CYS A 108 6.41 16.20 7.80
N LEU A 109 7.36 15.37 7.36
CA LEU A 109 7.24 13.91 7.34
C LEU A 109 7.23 13.30 8.76
N LEU A 110 7.91 13.94 9.71
CA LEU A 110 8.13 13.43 11.06
C LEU A 110 7.21 14.05 12.12
N GLN A 111 6.48 15.15 11.82
CA GLN A 111 5.65 15.90 12.76
C GLN A 111 4.13 15.83 12.52
N GLU A 112 3.60 14.83 11.79
CA GLU A 112 2.14 14.68 11.68
C GLU A 112 1.51 14.51 13.07
N LYS A 113 0.77 15.53 13.51
CA LYS A 113 0.04 15.51 14.79
C LYS A 113 -1.09 14.48 14.69
N TYR A 114 -0.89 13.30 15.28
CA TYR A 114 -1.97 12.33 15.45
C TYR A 114 -2.94 12.82 16.54
N CYS A 115 -4.08 13.36 16.11
CA CYS A 115 -5.32 13.32 16.86
C CYS A 115 -6.38 12.81 15.89
N GLU A 116 -6.57 11.49 15.84
CA GLU A 116 -7.69 10.92 15.09
C GLU A 116 -8.99 11.26 15.83
N LEU A 117 -9.64 12.35 15.40
CA LEU A 117 -11.00 12.68 15.83
C LEU A 117 -11.95 11.74 15.09
N LYS A 118 -12.85 11.09 15.84
CA LYS A 118 -13.99 10.36 15.27
C LYS A 118 -14.78 11.29 14.36
N THR A 119 -15.29 10.78 13.25
CA THR A 119 -16.16 11.52 12.35
C THR A 119 -17.61 11.07 12.54
N ASP A 120 -18.54 12.01 12.44
CA ASP A 120 -19.97 11.71 12.45
C ASP A 120 -20.42 11.09 11.12
N ASN A 121 -21.71 10.76 11.04
CA ASN A 121 -22.32 10.12 9.87
C ASN A 121 -22.26 10.98 8.58
N ASN A 122 -21.86 12.25 8.68
CA ASN A 122 -21.66 13.15 7.55
C ASN A 122 -20.17 13.35 7.23
N HIS A 123 -19.28 12.55 7.83
CA HIS A 123 -17.83 12.64 7.70
C HIS A 123 -17.23 13.97 8.21
N VAL A 124 -17.94 14.67 9.11
CA VAL A 124 -17.42 15.85 9.80
C VAL A 124 -16.79 15.40 11.11
N TYR A 125 -15.59 15.89 11.44
CA TYR A 125 -14.92 15.53 12.70
C TYR A 125 -15.78 15.92 13.92
N GLU A 126 -16.00 14.97 14.82
CA GLU A 126 -16.65 15.19 16.11
C GLU A 126 -15.81 16.16 16.95
N GLN A 127 -16.48 17.08 17.63
CA GLN A 127 -15.83 18.08 18.47
C GLN A 127 -15.38 17.43 19.79
N CYS A 128 -14.07 17.26 19.98
CA CYS A 128 -13.47 16.73 21.21
C CYS A 128 -13.61 17.72 22.37
N PHE A 129 -14.50 17.42 23.32
CA PHE A 129 -14.62 18.16 24.60
C PHE A 129 -13.36 18.10 25.52
N PRO A 130 -12.51 17.05 25.49
CA PRO A 130 -11.23 17.06 26.21
C PRO A 130 -10.19 18.07 25.71
N CYS A 131 -10.43 18.71 24.56
CA CYS A 131 -9.46 19.56 23.87
C CYS A 131 -9.38 21.01 24.42
N LEU A 132 -9.93 21.28 25.61
CA LEU A 132 -9.76 22.50 26.41
C LEU A 132 -9.69 22.13 27.91
N PRO A 133 -8.80 22.68 28.77
CA PRO A 133 -7.58 23.45 28.56
C PRO A 133 -6.40 22.84 29.34
N PHE A 134 -5.73 21.81 28.82
CA PHE A 134 -4.35 21.42 29.22
C PHE A 134 -3.66 20.69 28.05
N ASN A 135 -3.57 21.36 26.89
CA ASN A 135 -3.01 20.76 25.68
C ASN A 135 -1.47 20.76 25.73
N GLN A 136 -0.87 19.72 26.31
CA GLN A 136 0.46 19.28 25.86
C GLN A 136 0.28 18.27 24.74
N VAL A 137 0.18 18.76 23.50
CA VAL A 137 0.19 17.90 22.31
C VAL A 137 1.57 17.26 22.23
N LYS A 138 1.66 15.96 22.56
CA LYS A 138 2.89 15.17 22.41
C LYS A 138 3.04 14.81 20.92
N MET A 139 4.17 15.19 20.33
CA MET A 139 4.52 14.82 18.96
C MET A 139 5.17 13.44 18.92
N PHE A 140 4.87 12.66 17.89
CA PHE A 140 5.43 11.32 17.65
C PHE A 140 5.96 11.25 16.21
N TYR A 141 6.96 10.40 15.99
CA TYR A 141 7.43 10.11 14.64
C TYR A 141 6.38 9.29 13.89
N ARG A 142 6.21 9.57 12.60
CA ARG A 142 5.39 8.74 11.72
C ARG A 142 6.03 7.34 11.63
N PRO A 143 5.29 6.25 11.90
CA PRO A 143 5.82 4.91 11.70
C PRO A 143 6.34 4.71 10.28
N ALA A 144 7.52 4.11 10.17
CA ALA A 144 8.20 3.93 8.89
C ALA A 144 8.10 2.48 8.41
N LEU A 145 8.34 2.28 7.11
CA LEU A 145 8.54 0.95 6.54
C LEU A 145 10.00 0.85 6.08
N MET A 146 10.76 -0.05 6.71
CA MET A 146 12.18 -0.27 6.42
C MET A 146 12.35 -1.55 5.60
N THR A 147 13.11 -1.47 4.52
CA THR A 147 13.48 -2.65 3.72
C THR A 147 14.86 -3.12 4.16
N ILE A 148 14.91 -4.30 4.75
CA ILE A 148 16.17 -4.96 5.14
C ILE A 148 16.57 -5.88 4.01
N LYS A 149 17.78 -5.71 3.50
CA LYS A 149 18.39 -6.61 2.51
C LYS A 149 19.44 -7.47 3.19
N TYR A 150 19.33 -8.78 3.03
CA TYR A 150 20.36 -9.74 3.44
C TYR A 150 20.64 -10.67 2.26
N LYS A 151 21.83 -10.53 1.65
CA LYS A 151 22.18 -11.19 0.38
C LYS A 151 21.13 -10.88 -0.70
N GLU A 152 20.51 -11.92 -1.27
CA GLU A 152 19.45 -11.82 -2.29
C GLU A 152 18.04 -11.70 -1.69
N SER A 153 17.90 -11.79 -0.37
CA SER A 153 16.61 -11.70 0.31
C SER A 153 16.31 -10.27 0.76
N THR A 154 15.07 -9.83 0.54
CA THR A 154 14.57 -8.55 1.03
C THR A 154 13.35 -8.77 1.91
N VAL A 155 13.30 -8.09 3.06
CA VAL A 155 12.19 -8.15 4.01
C VAL A 155 11.76 -6.73 4.34
N ARG A 156 10.45 -6.46 4.29
CA ARG A 156 9.88 -5.17 4.72
C ARG A 156 9.46 -5.27 6.16
N VAL A 157 9.85 -4.30 6.98
CA VAL A 157 9.61 -4.28 8.41
C VAL A 157 9.05 -2.94 8.83
N HIS A 158 7.92 -2.95 9.53
CA HIS A 158 7.31 -1.78 10.13
C HIS A 158 8.14 -1.31 11.32
N VAL A 159 8.45 -0.02 11.38
CA VAL A 159 9.24 0.62 12.44
C VAL A 159 8.33 1.56 13.22
N PRO A 160 7.92 1.21 14.45
CA PRO A 160 7.10 2.05 15.31
C PRO A 160 7.80 3.36 15.70
N SER A 161 7.01 4.37 16.12
CA SER A 161 7.53 5.69 16.52
C SER A 161 8.56 5.63 17.64
N ASP A 162 8.38 4.79 18.64
CA ASP A 162 9.29 4.69 19.79
C ASP A 162 10.63 4.05 19.40
N VAL A 163 10.61 3.18 18.39
CA VAL A 163 11.82 2.58 17.82
C VAL A 163 12.54 3.59 16.93
N LEU A 164 11.81 4.40 16.16
CA LEU A 164 12.39 5.51 15.40
C LEU A 164 13.04 6.55 16.33
N GLU A 165 12.40 6.92 17.43
CA GLU A 165 12.99 7.85 18.39
C GLU A 165 14.30 7.32 18.97
N LYS A 166 14.37 6.03 19.32
CA LYS A 166 15.62 5.38 19.76
C LYS A 166 16.67 5.35 18.66
N LEU A 167 16.27 5.05 17.43
CA LEU A 167 17.15 5.06 16.26
C LEU A 167 17.75 6.47 16.05
N PHE A 168 16.94 7.50 16.25
CA PHE A 168 17.32 8.90 16.16
C PHE A 168 17.93 9.44 17.46
N LEU A 169 18.71 8.62 18.17
CA LEU A 169 19.47 9.01 19.36
C LEU A 169 18.60 9.58 20.50
N ASN A 170 17.33 9.16 20.59
CA ASN A 170 16.32 9.69 21.50
C ASN A 170 16.03 11.19 21.31
N ILE A 171 16.24 11.71 20.10
CA ILE A 171 15.83 13.07 19.74
C ILE A 171 14.30 13.06 19.56
N PRO A 172 13.53 13.84 20.33
CA PRO A 172 12.08 13.88 20.15
C PRO A 172 11.69 14.65 18.88
N PRO A 173 10.58 14.29 18.22
CA PRO A 173 10.12 14.96 16.99
C PRO A 173 9.76 16.43 17.22
N SER A 174 9.51 16.81 18.48
CA SER A 174 9.18 18.18 18.87
C SER A 174 10.32 19.19 18.71
N ILE A 175 11.56 18.72 18.58
CA ILE A 175 12.75 19.59 18.49
C ILE A 175 13.44 19.57 17.13
N LEU A 176 12.89 18.89 16.13
CA LEU A 176 13.52 18.75 14.80
C LEU A 176 13.88 20.07 14.15
N ASN A 177 13.01 21.07 14.27
CA ASN A 177 13.22 22.40 13.69
C ASN A 177 14.09 23.31 14.58
N LYS A 178 14.49 22.85 15.77
CA LYS A 178 15.37 23.62 16.66
C LYS A 178 16.81 23.48 16.19
N LEU A 179 17.56 24.56 16.35
CA LEU A 179 19.00 24.57 16.11
C LEU A 179 19.71 23.75 17.20
N VAL A 180 20.72 23.01 16.78
CA VAL A 180 21.66 22.37 17.70
C VAL A 180 22.57 23.45 18.26
N LEU A 181 22.71 23.49 19.59
CA LEU A 181 23.53 24.49 20.26
C LEU A 181 25.00 24.37 19.82
N PHE A 182 25.64 25.51 19.54
CA PHE A 182 27.05 25.65 19.20
C PHE A 182 27.51 25.12 17.82
N THR A 183 26.59 24.70 16.93
CA THR A 183 26.93 24.19 15.58
C THR A 183 26.48 25.07 14.40
N GLY A 184 25.96 26.29 14.67
CA GLY A 184 25.52 27.23 13.62
C GLY A 184 24.09 26.99 13.12
N ASN A 185 23.87 26.99 11.80
CA ASN A 185 22.55 26.85 11.14
C ASN A 185 22.02 25.41 11.06
N VAL A 186 22.55 24.48 11.85
CA VAL A 186 22.20 23.05 11.79
C VAL A 186 21.02 22.75 12.71
N THR A 187 19.97 22.15 12.16
CA THR A 187 18.80 21.71 12.95
C THR A 187 18.93 20.25 13.38
N TYR A 188 18.20 19.84 14.42
CA TYR A 188 18.11 18.41 14.79
C TYR A 188 17.56 17.54 13.65
N GLY A 189 16.71 18.11 12.79
CA GLY A 189 16.24 17.45 11.56
C GLY A 189 17.37 17.14 10.58
N MET A 190 18.35 18.05 10.44
CA MET A 190 19.54 17.80 9.61
C MET A 190 20.41 16.69 10.20
N VAL A 191 20.59 16.66 11.53
CA VAL A 191 21.32 15.58 12.22
C VAL A 191 20.67 14.21 11.96
N ILE A 192 19.33 14.14 12.01
CA ILE A 192 18.59 12.92 11.69
C ILE A 192 18.73 12.54 10.21
N ALA A 193 18.70 13.52 9.30
CA ALA A 193 18.91 13.25 7.88
C ALA A 193 20.29 12.64 7.61
N ASP A 194 21.34 13.19 8.23
CA ASP A 194 22.70 12.64 8.14
C ASP A 194 22.79 11.24 8.73
N LEU A 195 22.11 10.99 9.86
CA LEU A 195 22.05 9.66 10.46
C LEU A 195 21.31 8.65 9.57
N CYS A 196 20.19 9.03 8.97
CA CYS A 196 19.49 8.22 7.97
C CYS A 196 20.40 7.91 6.79
N HIS A 197 21.13 8.90 6.28
CA HIS A 197 22.13 8.68 5.22
C HIS A 197 23.22 7.71 5.66
N SER A 198 23.72 7.81 6.89
CA SER A 198 24.74 6.90 7.42
C SER A 198 24.24 5.46 7.58
N ILE A 199 22.98 5.26 7.99
CA ILE A 199 22.37 3.93 8.16
C ILE A 199 22.07 3.28 6.80
N LEU A 200 21.65 4.09 5.83
CA LEU A 200 21.27 3.61 4.49
C LEU A 200 22.47 3.49 3.54
N ALA A 201 23.57 4.17 3.82
CA ALA A 201 24.82 4.02 3.09
C ALA A 201 25.32 2.58 3.27
N ASP A 202 25.75 1.95 2.18
CA ASP A 202 26.34 0.61 2.20
C ASP A 202 27.75 0.67 2.79
N THR A 203 27.81 0.75 4.12
CA THR A 203 29.05 0.91 4.89
C THR A 203 29.73 -0.43 5.20
N GLY A 204 29.10 -1.57 4.85
CA GLY A 204 29.58 -2.90 5.25
C GLY A 204 29.35 -3.23 6.73
N GLU A 205 28.70 -2.34 7.48
CA GLU A 205 28.38 -2.52 8.90
C GLU A 205 27.29 -3.58 9.11
N SER A 206 27.45 -4.39 10.15
CA SER A 206 26.46 -5.40 10.53
C SER A 206 25.48 -4.86 11.57
N TYR A 207 24.19 -5.10 11.37
CA TYR A 207 23.13 -4.66 12.29
C TYR A 207 22.42 -5.86 12.90
N ILE A 208 22.24 -5.85 14.21
CA ILE A 208 21.43 -6.85 14.91
C ILE A 208 20.03 -6.29 15.12
N LEU A 209 19.05 -6.89 14.45
CA LEU A 209 17.66 -6.46 14.46
C LEU A 209 16.82 -7.43 15.30
N LYS A 210 16.10 -6.90 16.28
CA LYS A 210 15.08 -7.65 17.02
C LYS A 210 13.74 -7.39 16.36
N ILE A 211 13.20 -8.40 15.67
CA ILE A 211 11.95 -8.29 14.90
C ILE A 211 10.88 -9.18 15.52
N ARG A 212 9.65 -8.66 15.61
CA ARG A 212 8.45 -9.42 15.94
C ARG A 212 7.72 -9.80 14.66
N SER A 213 7.47 -11.09 14.48
CA SER A 213 6.62 -11.60 13.41
C SER A 213 5.16 -11.60 13.87
N HIS A 214 4.28 -11.02 13.05
CA HIS A 214 2.85 -11.04 13.25
C HIS A 214 2.19 -11.79 12.10
N PHE A 215 1.45 -12.84 12.43
CA PHE A 215 0.75 -13.68 11.46
C PHE A 215 -0.74 -13.55 11.69
N VAL A 216 -1.48 -13.28 10.63
CA VAL A 216 -2.94 -13.43 10.61
C VAL A 216 -3.23 -14.75 9.91
N LEU A 217 -3.77 -15.69 10.68
CA LEU A 217 -4.17 -17.01 10.19
C LEU A 217 -5.67 -17.01 9.94
N ASP A 218 -6.09 -17.73 8.89
CA ASP A 218 -7.49 -18.05 8.70
C ASP A 218 -7.95 -19.20 9.60
N GLU A 219 -9.23 -19.54 9.49
CA GLU A 219 -9.87 -20.66 10.22
C GLU A 219 -9.24 -22.03 9.95
N ASN A 220 -8.46 -22.17 8.87
CA ASN A 220 -7.74 -23.38 8.48
C ASN A 220 -6.25 -23.32 8.84
N SER A 221 -5.82 -22.34 9.65
CA SER A 221 -4.42 -22.08 9.99
C SER A 221 -3.53 -21.73 8.78
N MET A 222 -4.12 -21.26 7.67
CA MET A 222 -3.37 -20.75 6.53
C MET A 222 -3.02 -19.28 6.73
N GLN A 223 -1.80 -18.91 6.37
CA GLN A 223 -1.29 -17.54 6.52
C GLN A 223 -1.92 -16.59 5.50
N GLN A 224 -2.69 -15.60 5.96
CA GLN A 224 -3.31 -14.57 5.12
C GLN A 224 -2.43 -13.32 5.04
N GLU A 225 -1.96 -12.84 6.20
CA GLU A 225 -1.07 -11.68 6.31
C GLU A 225 0.13 -12.02 7.17
N HIS A 226 1.27 -11.43 6.80
CA HIS A 226 2.52 -11.63 7.50
C HIS A 226 3.32 -10.35 7.53
N ASP A 227 3.27 -9.71 8.69
CA ASP A 227 3.94 -8.45 8.93
C ASP A 227 5.08 -8.64 9.92
N PHE A 228 6.12 -7.85 9.71
CA PHE A 228 7.26 -7.78 10.61
C PHE A 228 7.29 -6.42 11.26
N TYR A 229 7.45 -6.39 12.58
CA TYR A 229 7.60 -5.16 13.36
C TYR A 229 8.97 -5.13 14.01
N LEU A 230 9.70 -4.05 13.79
CA LEU A 230 10.97 -3.83 14.45
C LEU A 230 10.73 -3.47 15.91
N LEU A 231 11.43 -4.16 16.81
CA LEU A 231 11.40 -3.88 18.24
C LEU A 231 12.66 -3.14 18.69
N ASN A 232 13.81 -3.48 18.10
CA ASN A 232 15.09 -2.85 18.42
C ASN A 232 16.12 -3.04 17.30
N ILE A 233 17.03 -2.08 17.17
CA ILE A 233 18.23 -2.14 16.33
C ILE A 233 19.44 -1.94 17.24
N HIS A 234 20.41 -2.85 17.17
CA HIS A 234 21.72 -2.66 17.75
C HIS A 234 22.73 -2.49 16.61
N LEU A 235 23.36 -1.31 16.57
CA LEU A 235 24.56 -1.08 15.78
C LEU A 235 25.72 -1.77 16.51
N SER A 236 26.40 -2.71 15.86
CA SER A 236 27.72 -3.14 16.32
C SER A 236 28.71 -2.05 15.93
N LEU A 237 28.98 -1.10 16.84
CA LEU A 237 30.14 -0.22 16.75
C LEU A 237 31.43 -1.01 17.03
#